data_AF-A0A354SDB9-F1
#
_entry.id   AF-A0A354SDB9-F1
#
_cell.length_a   1.000
_cell.length_b   1.000
_cell.length_c   1.000
_cell.angle_alpha   90.00
_cell.angle_beta   90.00
_cell.angle_gamma   90.00
#
_symmetry.space_group_name_H-M   'P 1'
#
loop_
_entity.id
_entity.type
_entity.pdbx_description
1 polymer ?
#
loop_
_entity_poly.entity_id
_entity_poly.type
_entity_poly.pdbx_seq_one_letter_code
_entity_poly.pdbx_strand_id
1 'polypeptide(L)'
;MERYLPRVADGELERRLRAIGAVLIEGPKACGKTKTASQYAKTTFRLDEDPAARALIKNAPDQLFDNPMPILFDEWQVEPTLWNRVRRQVDDRQGKGLYILTGSATPNDDATRHSGAGRFGVIDMRPMSLFESGQSNGQVSLSALVDGEEQRGNGQHLSFIDVVKRIVIGGW
;
A
#
# COMPACT_ATOMS: atom_id res chain seq x y z
N MET A 1 0.41 16.30 -16.05
CA MET A 1 0.49 15.51 -14.81
C MET A 1 -0.61 14.48 -14.87
N GLU A 2 -0.30 13.19 -14.86
CA GLU A 2 -1.31 12.14 -14.82
C GLU A 2 -2.07 12.20 -13.48
N ARG A 3 -3.40 12.25 -13.57
CA ARG A 3 -4.30 12.31 -12.41
C ARG A 3 -4.23 10.96 -11.69
N TYR A 4 -4.11 11.00 -10.35
CA TYR A 4 -4.21 9.79 -9.54
C TYR A 4 -5.58 9.13 -9.72
N LEU A 5 -5.59 7.81 -9.96
CA LEU A 5 -6.79 7.01 -10.01
C LEU A 5 -6.99 6.34 -8.64
N PRO A 6 -8.09 6.63 -7.93
CA PRO A 6 -8.35 6.07 -6.61
C PRO A 6 -8.30 4.55 -6.61
N ARG A 7 -7.75 3.98 -5.54
CA ARG A 7 -7.66 2.53 -5.34
C ARG A 7 -8.67 2.08 -4.29
N VAL A 8 -9.14 0.85 -4.42
CA VAL A 8 -9.92 0.20 -3.34
C VAL A 8 -9.09 0.13 -2.04
N ALA A 9 -7.77 -0.01 -2.19
CA ALA A 9 -6.82 -0.01 -1.07
C ALA A 9 -6.78 1.32 -0.29
N ASP A 10 -7.24 2.44 -0.87
CA ASP A 10 -7.21 3.75 -0.22
C ASP A 10 -8.06 3.78 1.04
N GLY A 11 -9.29 3.26 0.96
CA GLY A 11 -10.19 3.17 2.11
C GLY A 11 -9.63 2.28 3.23
N GLU A 12 -8.98 1.18 2.86
CA GLU A 12 -8.34 0.28 3.81
C GLU A 12 -7.10 0.91 4.46
N LEU A 13 -6.29 1.63 3.69
CA LEU A 13 -5.14 2.39 4.18
C LEU A 13 -5.58 3.47 5.16
N GLU A 14 -6.58 4.26 4.80
CA GLU A 14 -7.13 5.30 5.68
C GLU A 14 -7.65 4.71 7.00
N ARG A 15 -8.43 3.62 6.93
CA ARG A 15 -8.95 2.93 8.12
C ARG A 15 -7.83 2.42 9.03
N ARG A 16 -6.77 1.86 8.46
CA ARG A 16 -5.61 1.36 9.23
C ARG A 16 -4.78 2.48 9.84
N LEU A 17 -4.55 3.57 9.12
CA LEU A 17 -3.85 4.75 9.65
C LEU A 17 -4.61 5.38 10.83
N ARG A 18 -5.94 5.29 10.86
CA ARG A 18 -6.76 5.68 12.03
C ARG A 18 -6.66 4.73 13.22
N ALA A 19 -6.11 3.53 13.06
CA ALA A 19 -6.16 2.47 14.06
C ALA A 19 -4.78 2.06 14.60
N ILE A 20 -3.75 2.02 13.74
CA ILE A 20 -2.43 1.46 14.01
C ILE A 20 -1.34 2.53 13.78
N GLY A 21 -0.22 2.42 14.50
CA GLY A 21 0.91 3.35 14.38
C GLY A 21 1.64 3.30 13.04
N ALA A 22 1.84 2.12 12.46
CA ALA A 22 2.45 1.95 11.15
C ALA A 22 1.61 1.06 10.22
N VAL A 23 1.61 1.37 8.93
CA VAL A 23 0.97 0.53 7.90
C VAL A 23 2.01 0.12 6.86
N LEU A 24 2.10 -1.17 6.61
CA LEU A 24 2.92 -1.75 5.57
C LEU A 24 2.03 -2.09 4.36
N ILE A 25 2.38 -1.58 3.19
CA ILE A 25 1.77 -1.93 1.91
C ILE A 25 2.74 -2.82 1.16
N GLU A 26 2.41 -4.11 1.06
CA GLU A 26 3.18 -5.09 0.31
C GLU A 26 2.45 -5.44 -0.99
N GLY A 27 3.17 -5.90 -2.00
CA GLY A 27 2.57 -6.29 -3.27
C GLY A 27 3.57 -6.35 -4.43
N PRO A 28 3.13 -6.78 -5.62
CA PRO A 28 3.98 -6.85 -6.81
C PRO A 28 4.64 -5.51 -7.15
N LYS A 29 5.75 -5.55 -7.90
CA LYS A 29 6.33 -4.33 -8.46
C LYS A 29 5.32 -3.68 -9.41
N ALA A 30 5.36 -2.35 -9.50
CA ALA A 30 4.49 -1.55 -10.35
C ALA A 30 2.96 -1.68 -10.11
N CYS A 31 2.50 -2.17 -8.95
CA CYS A 31 1.06 -2.22 -8.65
C CYS A 31 0.46 -0.92 -8.06
N GLY A 32 1.29 0.12 -7.83
CA GLY A 32 0.84 1.44 -7.35
C GLY A 32 0.98 1.70 -5.84
N LYS A 33 1.77 0.90 -5.10
CA LYS A 33 1.99 1.05 -3.65
C LYS A 33 2.48 2.45 -3.27
N THR A 34 3.59 2.88 -3.85
CA THR A 34 4.20 4.20 -3.60
C THR A 34 3.23 5.33 -3.89
N LYS A 35 2.48 5.22 -5.01
CA LYS A 35 1.54 6.27 -5.41
C LYS A 35 0.36 6.38 -4.44
N THR A 36 -0.15 5.24 -3.97
CA THR A 36 -1.21 5.14 -2.97
C THR A 36 -0.74 5.67 -1.62
N ALA A 37 0.39 5.19 -1.11
CA ALA A 37 0.99 5.66 0.14
C ALA A 37 1.26 7.18 0.13
N SER A 38 1.76 7.70 -1.00
CA SER A 38 2.04 9.13 -1.17
C SER A 38 0.79 10.02 -1.12
N GLN A 39 -0.42 9.47 -1.28
CA GLN A 39 -1.65 10.28 -1.08
C GLN A 39 -1.87 10.64 0.40
N TYR A 40 -1.30 9.86 1.32
CA TYR A 40 -1.49 10.01 2.77
C TYR A 40 -0.23 10.52 3.48
N ALA A 41 0.94 10.40 2.87
CA ALA A 41 2.21 10.83 3.44
C ALA A 41 2.41 12.35 3.38
N LYS A 42 2.98 12.94 4.43
CA LYS A 42 3.49 14.32 4.42
C LYS A 42 4.97 14.41 4.12
N THR A 43 5.71 13.32 4.30
CA THR A 43 7.12 13.21 3.98
C THR A 43 7.39 11.84 3.39
N THR A 44 8.25 11.77 2.37
CA THR A 44 8.57 10.54 1.66
C THR A 44 10.08 10.37 1.54
N PHE A 45 10.58 9.22 1.95
CA PHE A 45 11.96 8.76 1.72
C PHE A 45 11.93 7.54 0.81
N ARG A 46 12.60 7.64 -0.36
CA ARG A 46 12.70 6.54 -1.34
C ARG A 46 14.04 5.85 -1.19
N LEU A 47 14.08 4.74 -0.46
CA LEU A 47 15.34 4.19 0.05
C LEU A 47 16.18 3.49 -1.03
N ASP A 48 15.55 3.02 -2.09
CA ASP A 48 16.22 2.50 -3.28
C ASP A 48 16.97 3.60 -4.06
N GLU A 49 16.41 4.81 -4.09
CA GLU A 49 16.93 5.96 -4.85
C GLU A 49 17.74 6.98 -4.03
N ASP A 50 17.59 7.01 -2.71
CA ASP A 50 18.21 8.02 -1.83
C ASP A 50 19.31 7.41 -0.94
N PRO A 51 20.59 7.48 -1.35
CA PRO A 51 21.72 7.06 -0.52
C PRO A 51 21.86 7.85 0.80
N ALA A 52 21.43 9.13 0.82
CA ALA A 52 21.54 9.96 2.01
C ALA A 52 20.52 9.52 3.07
N ALA A 53 19.27 9.27 2.68
CA ALA A 53 18.27 8.69 3.58
C ALA A 53 18.74 7.35 4.16
N ARG A 54 19.34 6.47 3.34
CA ARG A 54 19.93 5.21 3.82
C ARG A 54 21.08 5.42 4.82
N ALA A 55 21.94 6.39 4.57
CA ALA A 55 23.02 6.73 5.49
C ALA A 55 22.47 7.27 6.82
N LEU A 56 21.41 8.08 6.79
CA LEU A 56 20.73 8.58 7.98
C LEU A 56 20.11 7.45 8.81
N ILE A 57 19.50 6.44 8.17
CA ILE A 57 18.97 5.27 8.90
C ILE A 57 20.07 4.64 9.77
N LYS A 58 21.31 4.54 9.27
CA LYS A 58 22.42 3.92 10.00
C LYS A 58 23.02 4.84 11.06
N ASN A 59 23.28 6.09 10.69
CA ASN A 59 24.16 6.97 11.46
C ASN A 59 23.40 7.98 12.35
N ALA A 60 22.24 8.46 11.92
CA ALA A 60 21.50 9.53 12.58
C ALA A 60 19.98 9.37 12.33
N PRO A 61 19.37 8.28 12.83
CA PRO A 61 18.00 7.89 12.51
C PRO A 61 16.96 8.95 12.89
N ASP A 62 17.17 9.64 14.01
CA ASP A 62 16.20 10.57 14.58
C ASP A 62 15.87 11.71 13.60
N GLN A 63 16.84 12.09 12.75
CA GLN A 63 16.63 13.07 11.69
C GLN A 63 15.56 12.67 10.68
N LEU A 64 15.36 11.36 10.43
CA LEU A 64 14.28 10.89 9.57
C LEU A 64 12.95 10.96 10.31
N PHE A 65 12.91 10.53 11.57
CA PHE A 65 11.69 10.40 12.36
C PHE A 65 11.12 11.73 12.88
N ASP A 66 11.89 12.81 12.83
CA ASP A 66 11.44 14.16 13.24
C ASP A 66 10.77 14.97 12.12
N ASN A 67 10.60 14.36 10.94
CA ASN A 67 9.85 14.97 9.84
C ASN A 67 8.33 14.94 10.04
N PRO A 68 7.57 15.77 9.29
CA PRO A 68 6.11 15.76 9.33
C PRO A 68 5.48 14.39 9.04
N MET A 69 4.61 13.94 9.95
CA MET A 69 3.88 12.66 9.85
C MET A 69 2.56 12.79 9.05
N PRO A 70 2.12 11.75 8.31
CA PRO A 70 2.75 10.43 8.20
C PRO A 70 4.00 10.43 7.33
N ILE A 71 5.03 9.67 7.73
CA ILE A 71 6.25 9.48 6.94
C ILE A 71 6.15 8.18 6.14
N LEU A 72 6.33 8.27 4.82
CA LEU A 72 6.48 7.13 3.92
C LEU A 72 7.96 6.75 3.79
N PHE A 73 8.28 5.51 4.14
CA PHE A 73 9.52 4.85 3.76
C PHE A 73 9.26 3.87 2.63
N ASP A 74 9.63 4.28 1.42
CA ASP A 74 9.41 3.51 0.20
C ASP A 74 10.56 2.50 -0.02
N GLU A 75 10.21 1.27 -0.41
CA GLU A 75 11.14 0.15 -0.59
C GLU A 75 11.96 -0.15 0.69
N TRP A 76 11.26 -0.29 1.83
CA TRP A 76 11.86 -0.44 3.17
C TRP A 76 12.86 -1.59 3.30
N GLN A 77 12.69 -2.66 2.50
CA GLN A 77 13.54 -3.84 2.52
C GLN A 77 14.98 -3.57 2.06
N VAL A 78 15.25 -2.41 1.44
CA VAL A 78 16.61 -1.98 1.11
C VAL A 78 17.45 -1.74 2.38
N GLU A 79 16.81 -1.35 3.48
CA GLU A 79 17.45 -1.17 4.79
C GLU A 79 16.63 -1.87 5.90
N PRO A 80 16.75 -3.20 6.06
CA PRO A 80 15.90 -3.99 6.96
C PRO A 80 15.91 -3.54 8.43
N THR A 81 17.00 -2.90 8.88
CA THR A 81 17.10 -2.33 10.24
C THR A 81 16.02 -1.29 10.53
N LEU A 82 15.44 -0.68 9.49
CA LEU A 82 14.35 0.28 9.60
C LEU A 82 13.10 -0.31 10.27
N TRP A 83 12.79 -1.58 10.04
CA TRP A 83 11.63 -2.26 10.64
C TRP A 83 11.63 -2.13 12.16
N ASN A 84 12.76 -2.46 12.79
CA ASN A 84 12.91 -2.39 14.24
C ASN A 84 12.91 -0.95 14.76
N ARG A 85 13.40 0.02 13.96
CA ARG A 85 13.36 1.44 14.32
C ARG A 85 11.93 1.98 14.30
N VAL A 86 11.17 1.72 13.24
CA VAL A 86 9.75 2.08 13.15
C VAL A 86 8.97 1.46 14.30
N ARG A 87 9.20 0.17 14.60
CA ARG A 87 8.54 -0.49 15.72
C ARG A 87 8.74 0.25 17.05
N ARG A 88 9.99 0.61 17.37
CA ARG A 88 10.31 1.37 18.59
C ARG A 88 9.66 2.75 18.57
N GLN A 89 9.73 3.47 17.46
CA GLN A 89 9.11 4.80 17.33
C GLN A 89 7.59 4.77 17.49
N VAL A 90 6.92 3.70 17.04
CA VAL A 90 5.49 3.48 17.31
C VAL A 90 5.23 3.26 18.81
N ASP A 91 6.06 2.45 19.48
CA ASP A 91 5.95 2.21 20.93
C ASP A 91 6.20 3.51 21.73
N ASP A 92 7.19 4.32 21.34
CA ASP A 92 7.60 5.55 22.04
C ASP A 92 6.62 6.71 21.87
N ARG A 93 6.07 6.92 20.66
CA ARG A 93 5.17 8.06 20.36
C ARG A 93 3.70 7.79 20.71
N GLN A 94 3.31 6.53 20.94
CA GLN A 94 1.93 6.08 21.21
C GLN A 94 0.84 6.67 20.27
N GLY A 95 1.23 7.03 19.04
CA GLY A 95 0.37 7.65 18.04
C GLY A 95 -0.11 6.68 16.95
N LYS A 96 -1.15 7.07 16.22
CA LYS A 96 -1.69 6.32 15.07
C LYS A 96 -1.34 7.02 13.76
N GLY A 97 -1.17 6.25 12.70
CA GLY A 97 -0.90 6.79 11.36
C GLY A 97 0.42 7.55 11.27
N LEU A 98 1.44 7.11 12.02
CA LEU A 98 2.75 7.75 12.05
C LEU A 98 3.56 7.39 10.80
N TYR A 99 3.53 6.11 10.41
CA TYR A 99 4.42 5.58 9.37
C TYR A 99 3.68 4.79 8.31
N ILE A 100 4.12 4.94 7.07
CA ILE A 100 3.74 4.08 5.94
C ILE A 100 5.01 3.45 5.40
N LEU A 101 5.01 2.14 5.21
CA LEU A 101 6.09 1.41 4.56
C LEU A 101 5.56 0.80 3.29
N THR A 102 6.37 0.77 2.22
CA THR A 102 6.07 -0.02 1.03
C THR A 102 7.19 -1.00 0.78
N GLY A 103 6.86 -2.18 0.26
CA GLY A 103 7.85 -3.16 -0.14
C GLY A 103 7.29 -4.19 -1.11
N SER A 104 8.17 -4.94 -1.77
CA SER A 104 7.72 -6.10 -2.56
C SER A 104 7.22 -7.23 -1.66
N ALA A 105 6.18 -7.94 -2.10
CA ALA A 105 5.64 -9.13 -1.41
C ALA A 105 6.59 -10.36 -1.44
N THR A 106 7.84 -10.20 -1.89
CA THR A 106 8.89 -11.20 -1.78
C THR A 106 9.78 -10.79 -0.61
N PRO A 107 9.54 -11.28 0.62
CA PRO A 107 10.52 -11.12 1.68
C PRO A 107 11.75 -11.93 1.26
N ASN A 108 12.94 -11.36 1.38
CA ASN A 108 14.04 -12.21 1.80
C ASN A 108 13.62 -12.73 3.18
N ASP A 109 13.67 -14.04 3.39
CA ASP A 109 13.46 -14.68 4.70
C ASP A 109 14.52 -14.15 5.67
N ASP A 110 14.29 -12.96 6.20
CA ASP A 110 15.14 -12.35 7.19
C ASP A 110 14.63 -12.83 8.54
N ALA A 111 15.27 -13.87 9.07
CA ALA A 111 14.99 -14.51 10.35
C ALA A 111 14.99 -13.53 11.56
N THR A 112 15.33 -12.26 11.32
CA THR A 112 15.35 -11.16 12.28
C THR A 112 14.05 -10.34 12.33
N ARG A 113 13.06 -10.61 11.47
CA ARG A 113 11.77 -9.91 11.47
C ARG A 113 10.93 -10.35 12.68
N HIS A 114 11.00 -9.57 13.76
CA HIS A 114 9.99 -9.65 14.83
C HIS A 114 8.60 -9.47 14.21
N SER A 115 7.60 -10.19 14.73
CA SER A 115 6.24 -10.28 14.16
C SER A 115 5.53 -8.94 13.93
N GLY A 116 6.01 -7.83 14.51
CA GLY A 116 5.41 -6.51 14.37
C GLY A 116 3.98 -6.43 14.93
N ALA A 117 3.54 -7.48 15.63
CA ALA A 117 2.17 -7.68 16.05
C ALA A 117 1.67 -6.50 16.90
N GLY A 118 0.53 -5.94 16.49
CA GLY A 118 -0.10 -4.78 17.14
C GLY A 118 0.50 -3.41 16.79
N ARG A 119 1.64 -3.36 16.08
CA ARG A 119 2.30 -2.09 15.69
C ARG A 119 2.19 -1.81 14.19
N PHE A 120 2.12 -2.87 13.39
CA PHE A 120 1.99 -2.80 11.94
C PHE A 120 0.65 -3.37 11.48
N GLY A 121 -0.07 -2.61 10.67
CA GLY A 121 -1.13 -3.15 9.83
C GLY A 121 -0.56 -3.48 8.45
N VAL A 122 -0.79 -4.69 7.94
CA VAL A 122 -0.33 -5.10 6.60
C VAL A 122 -1.47 -5.05 5.58
N ILE A 123 -1.24 -4.38 4.45
CA ILE A 123 -2.13 -4.34 3.28
C ILE A 123 -1.43 -5.06 2.13
N ASP A 124 -2.04 -6.12 1.64
CA ASP A 124 -1.62 -6.80 0.42
C ASP A 124 -2.27 -6.12 -0.80
N MET A 125 -1.49 -5.30 -1.50
CA MET A 125 -1.94 -4.53 -2.65
C MET A 125 -1.72 -5.29 -3.96
N ARG A 126 -2.81 -5.53 -4.68
CA ARG A 126 -2.82 -6.14 -6.02
C ARG A 126 -2.82 -5.07 -7.13
N PRO A 127 -2.53 -5.46 -8.39
CA PRO A 127 -2.82 -4.61 -9.55
C PRO A 127 -4.28 -4.12 -9.54
N MET A 128 -4.57 -3.06 -10.30
CA MET A 128 -5.93 -2.52 -10.40
C MET A 128 -6.90 -3.60 -10.86
N SER A 129 -8.02 -3.71 -10.16
CA SER A 129 -9.17 -4.46 -10.63
C SER A 129 -9.70 -3.88 -11.95
N LEU A 130 -10.50 -4.67 -12.67
CA LEU A 130 -11.22 -4.18 -13.84
C LEU A 130 -12.12 -2.98 -13.50
N PHE A 131 -12.66 -2.90 -12.28
CA PHE A 131 -13.45 -1.75 -11.84
C PHE A 131 -12.59 -0.51 -11.63
N GLU A 132 -11.48 -0.62 -10.89
CA GLU A 132 -10.55 0.49 -10.66
C GLU A 132 -10.00 1.06 -11.98
N SER A 133 -9.72 0.20 -12.96
CA SER A 133 -9.23 0.60 -14.30
C SER A 133 -10.33 1.07 -15.26
N GLY A 134 -11.61 1.11 -14.82
CA GLY A 134 -12.75 1.53 -15.64
C GLY A 134 -13.17 0.55 -16.74
N GLN A 135 -12.63 -0.67 -16.72
CA GLN A 135 -12.98 -1.74 -17.66
C GLN A 135 -14.25 -2.50 -17.25
N SER A 136 -14.57 -2.47 -15.96
CA SER A 136 -15.86 -2.89 -15.41
C SER A 136 -16.66 -1.65 -15.02
N ASN A 137 -17.96 -1.69 -15.28
CA ASN A 137 -18.88 -0.60 -14.98
C ASN A 137 -19.47 -0.68 -13.55
N GLY A 138 -19.17 -1.73 -12.79
CA GLY A 138 -19.68 -1.92 -11.43
C GLY A 138 -21.19 -2.09 -11.32
N GLN A 139 -21.90 -2.43 -12.41
CA GLN A 139 -23.36 -2.60 -12.40
C GLN A 139 -23.85 -3.73 -11.49
N VAL A 140 -22.99 -4.73 -11.25
CA VAL A 140 -23.27 -5.83 -10.33
C VAL A 140 -22.32 -5.70 -9.15
N SER A 141 -22.89 -5.57 -7.95
CA SER A 141 -22.12 -5.53 -6.70
C SER A 141 -22.23 -6.86 -5.96
N LEU A 142 -21.08 -7.39 -5.53
CA LEU A 142 -21.04 -8.58 -4.68
C LEU A 142 -21.60 -8.31 -3.29
N SER A 143 -21.38 -7.11 -2.72
CA SER A 143 -21.92 -6.77 -1.40
C SER A 143 -23.44 -6.73 -1.44
N ALA A 144 -24.02 -6.11 -2.49
CA ALA A 144 -25.46 -6.02 -2.66
C ALA A 144 -26.11 -7.41 -2.84
N LEU A 145 -25.46 -8.33 -3.58
CA LEU A 145 -25.91 -9.73 -3.66
C LEU A 145 -25.93 -10.41 -2.29
N VAL A 146 -24.91 -10.18 -1.46
CA VAL A 146 -24.82 -10.74 -0.11
C VAL A 146 -25.89 -10.13 0.81
N ASP A 147 -26.23 -8.86 0.62
CA ASP A 147 -27.29 -8.15 1.34
C ASP A 147 -28.71 -8.54 0.85
N GLY A 148 -28.81 -9.43 -0.14
CA GLY A 148 -30.07 -9.95 -0.68
C GLY A 148 -30.71 -9.08 -1.76
N GLU A 149 -30.00 -8.08 -2.27
CA GLU A 149 -30.49 -7.23 -3.35
C GLU A 149 -30.38 -7.92 -4.72
N GLU A 150 -31.46 -7.89 -5.51
CA GLU A 150 -31.44 -8.41 -6.87
C GLU A 150 -30.51 -7.55 -7.75
N GLN A 151 -29.46 -8.14 -8.31
CA GLN A 151 -28.56 -7.47 -9.26
C GLN A 151 -28.88 -7.88 -10.68
N ARG A 152 -29.01 -6.90 -11.58
CA ARG A 152 -29.20 -7.14 -13.01
C ARG A 152 -28.02 -6.57 -13.80
N GLY A 153 -27.20 -7.45 -14.35
CA GLY A 153 -26.16 -7.07 -15.30
C GLY A 153 -26.77 -6.85 -16.67
N ASN A 154 -26.54 -5.67 -17.26
CA ASN A 154 -26.78 -5.51 -18.69
C ASN A 154 -25.59 -6.14 -19.40
N GLY A 155 -25.80 -7.28 -20.07
CA GLY A 155 -24.76 -7.98 -20.81
C GLY A 155 -24.19 -7.08 -21.91
N GLN A 156 -23.20 -6.25 -21.59
CA GLN A 156 -22.43 -5.54 -22.60
C GLN A 156 -21.62 -6.57 -23.38
N HIS A 157 -21.82 -6.64 -24.67
CA HIS A 157 -21.05 -7.52 -25.54
C HIS A 157 -19.67 -6.93 -25.76
N LEU A 158 -18.71 -7.34 -24.93
CA LEU A 158 -17.29 -7.21 -25.27
C LEU A 158 -17.00 -8.09 -26.49
N SER A 159 -16.21 -7.58 -27.44
CA SER A 159 -15.71 -8.42 -28.52
C SER A 159 -14.81 -9.54 -27.97
N PHE A 160 -14.58 -10.61 -28.75
CA PHE A 160 -13.63 -11.65 -28.36
C PHE A 160 -12.23 -11.06 -28.10
N ILE A 161 -11.78 -10.14 -28.96
CA ILE A 161 -10.48 -9.46 -28.82
C ILE A 161 -10.43 -8.62 -27.54
N ASP A 162 -11.55 -7.97 -27.19
CA ASP A 162 -11.68 -7.22 -25.96
C ASP A 162 -11.53 -8.10 -24.72
N VAL A 163 -12.15 -9.28 -24.71
CA VAL A 163 -12.00 -10.25 -23.62
C VAL A 163 -10.57 -10.76 -23.54
N VAL A 164 -9.95 -11.14 -24.65
CA VAL A 164 -8.55 -11.60 -24.69
C VAL A 164 -7.60 -10.53 -24.15
N LYS A 165 -7.76 -9.27 -24.57
CA LYS A 165 -6.96 -8.15 -24.04
C LYS A 165 -7.07 -8.03 -22.52
N ARG A 166 -8.28 -8.15 -21.97
CA ARG A 166 -8.52 -8.07 -20.51
C ARG A 166 -7.88 -9.24 -19.76
N ILE A 167 -7.96 -10.45 -20.31
CA ILE A 167 -7.28 -11.63 -19.76
C ILE A 167 -5.76 -11.44 -19.76
N VAL A 168 -5.17 -10.84 -20.79
CA VAL A 168 -3.71 -10.61 -20.83
C VAL A 168 -3.27 -9.51 -19.88
N ILE A 169 -4.06 -8.44 -19.72
CA ILE A 169 -3.71 -7.29 -18.87
C ILE A 169 -3.76 -7.63 -17.37
N GLY A 170 -4.67 -8.51 -16.93
CA GLY A 170 -4.83 -8.79 -15.51
C GLY A 170 -5.93 -7.96 -14.83
N GLY A 171 -5.92 -7.97 -13.50
CA GLY A 171 -6.85 -7.17 -12.68
C GLY A 171 -8.05 -7.95 -12.14
N TRP A 172 -7.87 -9.24 -11.86
CA TRP A 172 -8.82 -10.08 -11.13
C TRP A 172 -8.29 -10.45 -9.73
#